data_AF-K2HSY1-F1
#
_entry.id   AF-K2HSY1-F1
#
_cell.length_a   1.000
_cell.length_b   1.000
_cell.length_c   1.000
_cell.angle_alpha   90.00
_cell.angle_beta   90.00
_cell.angle_gamma   90.00
#
_symmetry.space_group_name_H-M   'P 1'
#
loop_
_entity.id
_entity.type
_entity.pdbx_description
1 polymer ?
#
loop_
_entity_poly.entity_id
_entity_poly.type
_entity_poly.pdbx_seq_one_letter_code
_entity_poly.pdbx_strand_id
1 'polypeptide(L)' 'MKQVELAERMKVYQSFIARLESGQRRVDVVELVKLSEVLGFDPTEIVGRLARMSD' A
#
# COMPACT_ATOMS: atom_id res chain seq x y z
N MET A 1 -4.37 4.45 -11.80
CA MET A 1 -3.43 5.45 -11.28
C MET A 1 -2.01 5.01 -11.63
N LYS A 2 -1.15 5.92 -12.12
CA LYS A 2 0.26 5.61 -12.41
C LYS A 2 1.09 5.65 -11.12
N GLN A 3 2.26 5.00 -11.09
CA GLN A 3 3.17 5.03 -9.94
C GLN A 3 3.53 6.45 -9.49
N VAL A 4 3.78 7.36 -10.44
CA VAL A 4 4.12 8.77 -10.17
C VAL A 4 2.96 9.48 -9.47
N GLU A 5 1.73 9.28 -9.95
CA GLU A 5 0.54 9.88 -9.39
C GLU A 5 0.25 9.35 -7.97
N LEU A 6 0.44 8.03 -7.74
CA LEU A 6 0.32 7.46 -6.39
C LEU A 6 1.40 8.02 -5.45
N ALA A 7 2.63 8.17 -5.93
CA ALA A 7 3.73 8.72 -5.16
C ALA A 7 3.46 10.17 -4.73
N GLU A 8 2.93 11.00 -5.63
CA GLU A 8 2.51 12.37 -5.35
C GLU A 8 1.42 12.41 -4.27
N ARG A 9 0.36 11.60 -4.41
CA ARG A 9 -0.73 11.53 -3.41
C ARG A 9 -0.24 11.02 -2.05
N MET A 10 0.68 10.07 -2.05
CA MET A 10 1.30 9.51 -0.84
C MET A 10 2.36 10.43 -0.21
N LYS A 11 2.82 11.46 -0.96
CA LYS A 11 3.94 12.35 -0.62
C LYS A 11 5.27 11.62 -0.42
N VAL A 12 5.59 10.72 -1.35
CA VAL A 12 6.81 9.89 -1.36
C VAL A 12 7.47 9.94 -2.74
N TYR A 13 8.70 9.43 -2.85
CA TYR A 13 9.37 9.27 -4.14
C TYR A 13 8.73 8.14 -4.97
N GLN A 14 8.71 8.26 -6.30
CA GLN A 14 8.21 7.19 -7.18
C GLN A 14 8.96 5.86 -6.97
N SER A 15 10.26 5.91 -6.68
CA SER A 15 11.07 4.72 -6.37
C SER A 15 10.57 3.96 -5.13
N PHE A 16 9.93 4.67 -4.18
CA PHE A 16 9.27 4.04 -3.04
C PHE A 16 8.10 3.16 -3.49
N ILE A 17 7.22 3.70 -4.35
CA ILE A 17 6.08 2.96 -4.91
C ILE A 17 6.56 1.80 -5.79
N ALA A 18 7.58 2.02 -6.62
CA ALA A 18 8.15 0.96 -7.47
C ALA A 18 8.71 -0.22 -6.65
N ARG A 19 9.35 0.05 -5.50
CA ARG A 19 9.85 -1.00 -4.59
C ARG A 19 8.73 -1.73 -3.86
N LEU A 20 7.64 -1.04 -3.55
CA LEU A 20 6.46 -1.63 -2.93
C LEU A 20 5.76 -2.59 -3.91
N GLU A 21 5.49 -2.14 -5.14
CA GLU A 21 4.82 -2.96 -6.17
C GLU A 21 5.65 -4.15 -6.65
N SER A 22 6.98 -4.03 -6.66
CA SER A 22 7.89 -5.14 -7.00
C SER A 22 8.15 -6.11 -5.83
N GLY A 23 7.56 -5.87 -4.65
CA GLY A 23 7.75 -6.71 -3.47
C GLY A 23 9.13 -6.58 -2.80
N GLN A 24 9.98 -5.66 -3.26
CA GLN A 24 11.30 -5.36 -2.69
C GLN A 24 11.23 -4.58 -1.36
N ARG A 25 10.03 -4.13 -0.98
CA ARG A 25 9.76 -3.45 0.28
C ARG A 25 8.40 -3.92 0.82
N ARG A 26 8.37 -4.27 2.11
CA ARG A 26 7.12 -4.54 2.83
C ARG A 26 6.36 -3.24 3.08
N VAL A 27 5.07 -3.33 3.31
CA VAL A 27 4.20 -2.21 3.71
C VAL A 27 3.99 -2.29 5.21
N ASP A 28 4.24 -1.21 5.95
CA ASP A 28 3.87 -1.15 7.36
C ASP A 28 2.39 -0.76 7.55
N VAL A 29 1.89 -0.85 8.79
CA VAL A 29 0.47 -0.63 9.06
C VAL A 29 0.04 0.82 8.81
N VAL A 30 0.90 1.80 9.09
CA VAL A 30 0.58 3.22 8.88
C VAL A 30 0.53 3.53 7.38
N GLU A 31 1.46 2.95 6.62
CA GLU A 31 1.48 3.03 5.15
C GLU A 31 0.25 2.36 4.54
N LEU A 32 -0.20 1.23 5.09
CA LEU A 32 -1.41 0.55 4.64
C LEU A 32 -2.66 1.43 4.82
N VAL A 33 -2.80 2.09 5.98
CA VAL A 33 -3.90 3.03 6.24
C VAL A 33 -3.84 4.21 5.28
N LYS A 34 -2.65 4.77 5.04
CA LYS A 34 -2.52 5.89 4.11
C LYS A 34 -2.83 5.50 2.66
N LEU A 35 -2.41 4.29 2.25
CA LEU A 35 -2.80 3.72 0.97
C LEU A 35 -4.31 3.55 0.87
N SER A 36 -4.96 3.13 1.95
CA SER A 36 -6.41 2.91 2.00
C SER A 36 -7.20 4.20 1.80
N GLU A 37 -6.74 5.31 2.40
CA GLU A 37 -7.30 6.64 2.18
C GLU A 37 -7.13 7.12 0.74
N VAL A 38 -5.95 6.94 0.15
CA VAL A 38 -5.63 7.41 -1.21
C VAL A 38 -6.32 6.60 -2.31
N LEU A 39 -6.47 5.29 -2.08
CA LEU A 39 -7.00 4.33 -3.06
C LEU A 39 -8.48 3.99 -2.83
N GLY A 40 -9.04 4.33 -1.67
CA GLY A 40 -10.46 4.11 -1.36
C GLY A 40 -10.80 2.65 -1.05
N PHE A 41 -10.04 2.01 -0.14
CA PHE A 41 -10.36 0.66 0.36
C PHE A 41 -10.36 0.63 1.89
N ASP A 42 -10.93 -0.43 2.47
CA ASP A 42 -10.86 -0.68 3.92
C ASP A 42 -9.60 -1.51 4.26
N PRO A 43 -8.65 -0.97 5.04
CA PRO A 43 -7.43 -1.68 5.39
C PRO A 43 -7.70 -2.90 6.28
N THR A 44 -8.79 -2.91 7.05
CA THR A 44 -9.16 -4.02 7.94
C THR A 44 -9.58 -5.27 7.16
N GLU A 45 -10.26 -5.08 6.01
CA GLU A 45 -10.61 -6.19 5.12
C GLU A 45 -9.36 -6.88 4.57
N ILE A 46 -8.34 -6.10 4.18
CA ILE A 46 -7.09 -6.62 3.65
C ILE A 46 -6.35 -7.45 4.71
N VAL A 47 -6.20 -6.90 5.91
CA VAL A 47 -5.54 -7.62 7.02
C VAL A 47 -6.31 -8.89 7.39
N GLY A 48 -7.64 -8.83 7.45
CA GLY A 48 -8.49 -9.99 7.74
C GLY A 48 -8.43 -11.08 6.65
N ARG A 49 -8.20 -10.72 5.39
CA ARG A 49 -7.92 -11.70 4.32
C ARG A 49 -6.55 -12.33 4.50
N LEU A 50 -5.51 -11.54 4.77
CA LEU A 50 -4.14 -12.03 4.97
C LEU A 50 -4.04 -12.97 6.17
N ALA A 51 -4.73 -12.67 7.27
CA ALA A 51 -4.76 -13.52 8.45
C ALA A 51 -5.32 -14.94 8.14
N ARG A 52 -6.36 -15.03 7.31
CA ARG A 52 -6.97 -16.30 6.88
C ARG A 52 -6.14 -17.07 5.83
N MET A 53 -5.21 -16.41 5.15
CA MET A 53 -4.29 -17.03 4.19
C MET A 53 -3.05 -17.64 4.86
N SER A 54 -2.87 -17.36 6.15
CA SER A 54 -1.72 -17.84 6.93
C SER A 54 -1.99 -19.20 7.61
N ASP A 55 -3.13 -19.81 7.30
CA ASP A 55 -3.50 -21.21 7.61
C ASP A 55 -3.13 -22.12 6.42
#